data_AF-A0A8S0WHX0-F1
#
_entry.id   AF-A0A8S0WHX0-F1
#
_cell.length_a   1.000
_cell.length_b   1.000
_cell.length_c   1.000
_cell.angle_alpha   90.00
_cell.angle_beta   90.00
_cell.angle_gamma   90.00
#
_symmetry.space_group_name_H-M   'P 1'
#
loop_
_entity.id
_entity.type
_entity.pdbx_description
1 polymer ?
#
loop_
_entity_poly.entity_id
_entity_poly.type
_entity_poly.pdbx_seq_one_letter_code
_entity_poly.pdbx_strand_id
1 'polypeptide(L)'
;MVRVSANGKEALDAFAAAVLVEKKLPTFIASATNVDGEIYSKSGGRKVVKDPNSGVVDLDGVWWLYSQTKMITHLATLQLIERLLLDPSAPVSTFFPTFANPIILEDVSSDESSY
;
A
#
# COMPACT_ATOMS: atom_id res chain seq x y z
N MET A 1 8.00 13.85 -22.01
CA MET A 1 6.90 13.20 -21.27
C MET A 1 7.16 11.70 -21.29
N VAL A 2 7.26 11.06 -20.12
CA VAL A 2 7.68 9.66 -20.01
C VAL A 2 6.55 8.77 -20.53
N ARG A 3 6.88 7.86 -21.45
CA ARG A 3 5.99 6.84 -22.00
C ARG A 3 6.72 5.52 -22.07
N VAL A 4 5.98 4.42 -21.98
CA VAL A 4 6.53 3.09 -22.26
C VAL A 4 6.71 2.98 -23.77
N SER A 5 7.94 2.68 -24.22
CA SER A 5 8.21 2.41 -25.63
C SER A 5 7.58 1.07 -26.06
N ALA A 6 7.42 0.83 -27.36
CA ALA A 6 6.91 -0.45 -27.86
C ALA A 6 7.74 -1.64 -27.32
N ASN A 7 9.07 -1.56 -27.44
CA ASN A 7 9.99 -2.59 -26.93
C ASN A 7 9.92 -2.71 -25.39
N GLY A 8 9.72 -1.59 -24.68
CA GLY A 8 9.55 -1.61 -23.23
C GLY A 8 8.26 -2.31 -22.80
N LYS A 9 7.17 -2.06 -23.53
CA LYS A 9 5.89 -2.73 -23.28
C LYS A 9 6.01 -4.23 -23.54
N GLU A 10 6.64 -4.61 -24.65
CA GLU A 10 6.89 -6.01 -24.98
C GLU A 10 7.74 -6.71 -23.91
N ALA A 11 8.78 -6.06 -23.40
CA ALA A 11 9.60 -6.58 -22.32
C ALA A 11 8.80 -6.77 -21.01
N LEU A 12 7.95 -5.81 -20.65
CA LEU A 12 7.07 -5.92 -19.48
C LEU A 12 6.03 -7.04 -19.63
N ASP A 13 5.44 -7.18 -20.81
CA ASP A 13 4.49 -8.26 -21.13
C ASP A 13 5.18 -9.64 -21.05
N ALA A 14 6.40 -9.75 -21.60
CA ALA A 14 7.20 -10.97 -21.54
C ALA A 14 7.57 -11.34 -20.10
N PHE A 15 7.93 -10.35 -19.28
CA PHE A 15 8.20 -10.55 -17.86
C PHE A 15 6.95 -11.04 -17.10
N ALA A 16 5.80 -10.41 -17.32
CA ALA A 16 4.55 -10.84 -16.69
C ALA A 16 4.17 -12.27 -17.09
N ALA A 17 4.38 -12.65 -18.36
CA ALA A 17 4.17 -14.01 -18.83
C ALA A 17 5.12 -15.01 -18.16
N ALA A 18 6.41 -14.67 -17.99
CA ALA A 18 7.37 -15.51 -17.31
C ALA A 18 6.99 -15.76 -15.83
N VAL A 19 6.58 -14.71 -15.11
CA VAL A 19 6.11 -14.82 -13.71
C VAL A 19 4.94 -15.80 -13.57
N LEU A 20 4.01 -15.81 -14.52
CA LEU A 20 2.88 -16.75 -14.55
C LEU A 20 3.33 -18.21 -14.75
N VAL A 21 4.32 -18.43 -15.62
CA VAL A 21 4.87 -19.77 -15.89
C VAL A 21 5.64 -20.28 -14.66
N GLU A 22 6.42 -19.41 -14.00
CA GLU A 22 7.20 -19.75 -12.81
C GLU A 22 6.34 -20.12 -11.61
N LYS A 23 5.09 -19.63 -11.52
CA LYS A 23 4.15 -19.90 -10.43
C LYS A 23 4.68 -19.62 -9.02
N LYS A 24 5.69 -18.74 -8.90
CA LYS A 24 6.24 -18.29 -7.61
C LYS A 24 5.31 -17.31 -6.89
N LEU A 25 4.53 -16.54 -7.65
CA LEU A 25 3.51 -15.65 -7.12
C LEU A 25 2.12 -16.22 -7.41
N PRO A 26 1.22 -16.30 -6.40
CA PRO A 26 -0.13 -16.79 -6.64
C PRO A 26 -0.98 -15.80 -7.45
N THR A 27 -0.73 -14.50 -7.27
CA THR A 27 -1.42 -13.37 -7.88
C THR A 27 -0.47 -12.17 -7.96
N PHE A 28 -0.63 -11.34 -8.99
CA PHE A 28 -0.05 -10.00 -9.05
C PHE A 28 -0.92 -9.04 -9.85
N ILE A 29 -0.76 -7.75 -9.54
CA ILE A 29 -1.15 -6.62 -10.37
C ILE A 29 0.05 -5.67 -10.40
N ALA A 30 0.42 -5.20 -11.59
CA ALA A 30 1.49 -4.25 -11.79
C ALA A 30 1.02 -3.15 -12.73
N SER A 31 1.12 -1.91 -12.26
CA SER A 31 0.67 -0.71 -12.97
C SER A 31 1.71 0.39 -12.90
N ALA A 32 1.80 1.19 -13.95
CA ALA A 32 2.64 2.37 -14.02
C ALA A 32 1.83 3.53 -14.61
N THR A 33 2.06 4.73 -14.07
CA THR A 33 1.35 5.95 -14.47
C THR A 33 2.33 7.08 -14.72
N ASN A 34 1.87 8.10 -15.44
CA ASN A 34 2.50 9.41 -15.56
C ASN A 34 1.46 10.51 -15.26
N VAL A 35 1.79 11.77 -15.51
CA VAL A 35 0.88 12.91 -15.29
C VAL A 35 -0.37 12.91 -16.18
N ASP A 36 -0.36 12.20 -17.31
CA ASP A 36 -1.49 12.07 -18.22
C ASP A 36 -2.40 10.88 -17.89
N GLY A 37 -1.96 10.00 -16.99
CA GLY A 37 -2.71 8.82 -16.55
C GLY A 37 -1.91 7.53 -16.62
N GLU A 38 -2.62 6.42 -16.76
CA GLU A 38 -2.02 5.08 -16.84
C GLU A 38 -1.25 4.89 -18.15
N ILE A 39 -0.03 4.37 -18.04
CA ILE A 39 0.84 4.08 -19.20
C ILE A 39 1.10 2.58 -19.37
N TYR A 40 0.79 1.76 -18.37
CA TYR A 40 0.87 0.31 -18.40
C TYR A 40 0.11 -0.30 -17.23
N SER A 41 -0.63 -1.38 -17.48
CA SER A 41 -1.24 -2.21 -16.44
C SER A 41 -1.28 -3.67 -16.87
N LYS A 42 -1.00 -4.57 -15.92
CA LYS A 42 -1.06 -6.02 -16.13
C LYS A 42 -1.39 -6.74 -14.83
N SER A 43 -2.28 -7.71 -14.92
CA SER A 43 -2.56 -8.66 -13.85
C SER A 43 -2.17 -10.08 -14.24
N GLY A 44 -2.07 -10.94 -13.24
CA GLY A 44 -1.83 -12.36 -13.45
C GLY A 44 -2.11 -13.19 -12.21
N GLY A 45 -2.38 -14.47 -12.42
CA GLY A 45 -2.63 -15.44 -11.36
C GLY A 45 -4.11 -15.58 -11.02
N ARG A 46 -4.38 -16.29 -9.93
CA ARG A 46 -5.73 -16.66 -9.49
C ARG A 46 -6.20 -15.76 -8.36
N LYS A 47 -7.50 -15.50 -8.28
CA LYS A 47 -8.07 -14.68 -7.18
C LYS A 47 -7.86 -15.34 -5.82
N VAL A 48 -7.96 -16.66 -5.76
CA VAL A 48 -7.78 -17.45 -4.54
C VAL A 48 -6.67 -18.47 -4.74
N VAL A 49 -5.75 -18.51 -3.78
CA VAL A 49 -4.63 -19.45 -3.76
C VAL A 49 -5.17 -20.89 -3.68
N LYS A 50 -4.68 -21.77 -4.57
CA LYS A 50 -5.06 -23.19 -4.66
C LYS A 50 -6.52 -23.48 -5.07
N ASP A 51 -7.30 -22.48 -5.48
CA ASP A 51 -8.64 -22.71 -6.04
C ASP A 51 -8.64 -22.48 -7.56
N PRO A 52 -8.73 -23.55 -8.38
CA PRO A 52 -8.74 -23.42 -9.83
C PRO A 52 -10.00 -22.74 -10.39
N ASN A 53 -11.09 -22.67 -9.62
CA ASN A 53 -12.37 -22.10 -10.03
C ASN A 53 -12.54 -20.64 -9.62
N SER A 54 -11.61 -20.09 -8.85
CA SER A 54 -11.64 -18.68 -8.39
C SER A 54 -11.53 -17.63 -9.50
N GLY A 55 -11.28 -18.06 -10.74
CA GLY A 55 -11.04 -17.17 -11.88
C GLY A 55 -9.66 -16.50 -11.83
N VAL A 56 -9.43 -15.63 -12.82
CA VAL A 56 -8.19 -14.85 -12.94
C VAL A 56 -8.32 -13.51 -12.22
N VAL A 57 -7.20 -12.98 -11.78
CA VAL A 57 -7.13 -11.65 -11.19
C VAL A 57 -7.47 -10.60 -12.22
N ASP A 58 -8.38 -9.71 -11.84
CA ASP A 58 -8.81 -8.57 -12.62
C ASP A 58 -8.15 -7.29 -12.08
N LEU A 59 -7.94 -6.30 -12.95
CA LEU A 59 -7.34 -5.01 -12.58
C LEU A 59 -8.22 -4.23 -11.61
N ASP A 60 -9.54 -4.40 -11.70
CA ASP A 60 -10.53 -3.77 -10.81
C ASP A 60 -10.81 -4.59 -9.54
N GLY A 61 -9.95 -5.57 -9.23
CA GLY A 61 -10.07 -6.41 -8.05
C GLY A 61 -9.99 -5.58 -6.75
N VAL A 62 -10.82 -5.94 -5.77
CA VAL A 62 -10.75 -5.36 -4.42
C VAL A 62 -9.71 -6.12 -3.60
N TRP A 63 -8.70 -5.40 -3.11
CA TRP A 63 -7.58 -5.96 -2.35
C TRP A 63 -7.46 -5.35 -0.97
N TRP A 64 -6.98 -6.15 -0.02
CA TRP A 64 -6.63 -5.64 1.29
C TRP A 64 -5.28 -4.89 1.22
N LEU A 65 -5.33 -3.58 1.45
CA LEU A 65 -4.17 -2.68 1.32
C LEU A 65 -3.16 -2.76 2.49
N TYR A 66 -3.52 -3.37 3.61
CA TYR A 66 -2.68 -3.39 4.84
C TYR A 66 -2.06 -2.00 5.14
N SER A 67 -0.74 -1.92 5.29
CA SER A 67 -0.03 -0.68 5.61
C SER A 67 -0.07 0.38 4.50
N GLN A 68 -0.47 0.06 3.27
CA GLN A 68 -0.68 1.09 2.23
C GLN A 68 -1.81 2.06 2.60
N THR A 69 -2.72 1.67 3.51
CA THR A 69 -3.72 2.58 4.09
C THR A 69 -3.10 3.80 4.79
N LYS A 70 -1.84 3.72 5.25
CA LYS A 70 -1.14 4.86 5.86
C LYS A 70 -1.04 6.07 4.92
N MET A 71 -0.84 5.84 3.62
CA MET A 71 -0.82 6.94 2.63
C MET A 71 -2.18 7.64 2.60
N ILE A 72 -3.28 6.88 2.58
CA ILE A 72 -4.64 7.41 2.55
C ILE A 72 -4.94 8.22 3.82
N THR A 73 -4.61 7.66 4.99
CA THR A 73 -4.72 8.38 6.26
C THR A 73 -3.89 9.66 6.26
N HIS A 74 -2.65 9.62 5.75
CA HIS A 74 -1.79 10.78 5.70
C HIS A 74 -2.36 11.90 4.82
N LEU A 75 -2.91 11.56 3.64
CA LEU A 75 -3.60 12.52 2.77
C LEU A 75 -4.80 13.16 3.47
N ALA A 76 -5.61 12.37 4.18
CA ALA A 76 -6.73 12.90 4.96
C ALA A 76 -6.26 13.87 6.06
N THR A 77 -5.17 13.55 6.76
CA THR A 77 -4.56 14.44 7.75
C THR A 77 -4.07 15.75 7.13
N LEU A 78 -3.38 15.69 5.98
CA LEU A 78 -2.93 16.90 5.27
C LEU A 78 -4.12 17.79 4.87
N GLN A 79 -5.22 17.20 4.41
CA GLN A 79 -6.45 17.96 4.10
C GLN A 79 -7.03 18.68 5.33
N LEU A 80 -6.93 18.09 6.52
CA LEU A 80 -7.36 18.75 7.76
C LEU A 80 -6.44 19.92 8.14
N ILE A 81 -5.13 19.75 7.95
CA ILE A 81 -4.13 20.81 8.18
C ILE A 81 -4.35 21.99 7.23
N GLU A 82 -4.52 21.73 5.94
CA GLU A 82 -4.79 22.77 4.93
C GLU A 82 -6.08 23.55 5.21
N ARG A 83 -7.08 22.90 5.83
CA ARG A 83 -8.33 23.52 6.25
C ARG A 83 -8.26 24.20 7.62
N LEU A 84 -7.08 24.24 8.25
CA LEU A 84 -6.86 24.76 9.60
C LEU A 84 -7.72 24.07 10.66
N LEU A 85 -8.13 22.82 10.41
CA LEU A 85 -8.90 21.99 11.35
C LEU A 85 -7.99 21.14 12.25
N LEU A 86 -6.72 21.01 11.87
CA LEU A 86 -5.69 20.32 12.65
C LEU A 86 -4.41 21.15 12.62
N ASP A 87 -3.88 21.49 13.78
CA ASP A 87 -2.56 22.10 13.91
C ASP A 87 -1.52 20.97 14.09
N PRO A 88 -0.55 20.81 13.18
CA PRO A 88 0.49 19.79 13.31
C PRO A 88 1.42 20.00 14.52
N SER A 89 1.40 21.20 15.12
CA SER A 89 2.17 21.52 16.33
C SER A 89 1.38 21.29 17.62
N ALA A 90 0.06 21.05 17.53
CA ALA A 90 -0.75 20.76 18.71
C ALA A 90 -0.35 19.41 19.31
N PRO A 91 -0.19 19.31 20.63
CA PRO A 91 0.13 18.05 21.26
C PRO A 91 -1.03 17.07 21.08
N VAL A 92 -0.73 15.79 20.85
CA VAL A 92 -1.73 14.73 20.67
C VAL A 92 -2.69 14.65 21.86
N SER A 93 -2.22 15.02 23.06
CA SER A 93 -3.01 15.10 24.30
C SER A 93 -4.19 16.07 24.23
N THR A 94 -4.18 17.04 23.31
CA THR A 94 -5.33 17.91 23.03
C THR A 94 -6.53 17.12 22.49
N PHE A 95 -6.29 16.01 21.79
CA PHE A 95 -7.32 15.16 21.21
C PHE A 95 -7.52 13.86 22.01
N PHE A 96 -6.43 13.32 22.56
CA PHE A 96 -6.43 12.06 23.29
C PHE A 96 -5.75 12.25 24.66
N PRO A 97 -6.51 12.56 25.73
CA PRO A 97 -5.94 12.92 27.04
C PRO A 97 -4.98 11.88 27.64
N THR A 98 -5.12 10.60 27.29
CA THR A 98 -4.22 9.52 27.72
C THR A 98 -2.78 9.72 27.26
N PHE A 99 -2.54 10.48 26.20
CA PHE A 99 -1.21 10.83 25.70
C PHE A 99 -0.56 11.99 26.46
N ALA A 100 -1.22 12.58 27.48
CA ALA A 100 -0.61 13.65 28.29
C ALA A 100 0.52 13.13 29.20
N ASN A 101 0.40 11.88 29.68
CA ASN A 101 1.40 11.23 30.51
C ASN A 101 1.53 9.75 30.11
N PRO A 102 2.11 9.46 28.93
CA PRO A 102 2.24 8.10 28.45
C PRO A 102 3.25 7.31 29.30
N ILE A 103 2.91 6.05 29.52
CA ILE A 103 3.75 5.02 30.09
C ILE A 103 4.81 4.67 29.03
N ILE A 104 6.07 5.07 29.25
CA ILE A 104 7.20 4.79 28.35
C ILE A 104 7.90 3.50 28.75
N LEU A 105 7.75 2.46 27.94
CA LEU A 105 8.32 1.15 28.23
C LEU A 105 9.79 1.14 27.79
N GLU A 106 10.71 1.16 28.76
CA GLU A 106 12.15 1.27 28.48
C GLU A 106 12.75 -0.06 28.01
N ASP A 107 12.47 -1.14 28.74
CA ASP A 107 12.92 -2.49 28.41
C ASP A 107 11.78 -3.48 28.63
N VAL A 108 11.47 -4.25 27.58
CA VAL A 108 10.45 -5.31 27.61
C VAL A 108 10.98 -6.61 28.19
N SER A 109 12.30 -6.69 28.38
CA SER A 109 13.03 -7.87 28.85
C SER A 109 13.58 -7.68 30.26
N SER A 110 13.42 -6.50 30.88
CA SER A 110 13.87 -6.27 32.24
C SER A 110 12.96 -6.98 33.23
N ASP A 111 13.57 -7.61 34.23
CA ASP A 111 12.84 -8.19 35.36
C ASP A 111 12.32 -7.10 36.33
N GLU A 112 12.87 -5.89 36.24
CA GLU A 112 12.43 -4.72 36.99
C GLU A 112 11.42 -3.89 36.18
N SER A 113 10.33 -3.49 36.82
CA SER A 113 9.34 -2.58 36.23
C SER A 113 9.92 -1.16 36.10
N SER A 114 9.70 -0.52 34.94
CA SER A 114 9.97 0.91 34.75
C SER A 114 8.85 1.82 35.32
N TYR A 115 7.86 1.22 35.98
CA TYR A 115 6.74 1.87 36.69
C TYR A 115 6.68 1.47 38.16
#